data_AF-A0A966YEQ6-F1
#
_entry.id   AF-A0A966YEQ6-F1
#
_cell.length_a   1.000
_cell.length_b   1.000
_cell.length_c   1.000
_cell.angle_alpha   90.00
_cell.angle_beta   90.00
_cell.angle_gamma   90.00
#
_symmetry.space_group_name_H-M   'P 1'
#
loop_
_entity.id
_entity.type
_entity.pdbx_description
1 polymer ?
#
loop_
_entity_poly.entity_id
_entity_poly.type
_entity_poly.pdbx_seq_one_letter_code
_entity_poly.pdbx_strand_id
1 'polypeptide(L)'
;VILALIGIGSFLFHTFAQTWAGFADVLPILLFILVYIYVATRDYFGASREVSWLAVIGFFPFAAVIGWLIPDWEYLGSTRGYVPVPILILIYAYLLQRKLPDVARGLTIGVGILLASMGARWADEPLCHMHPMGTHFLWHILNAVMLAWMIEVYRRHMLAGRRAKR
;
A
#
# COMPACT_ATOMS: atom_id res chain seq x y z
N VAL A 1 11.38 5.28 -9.20
CA VAL A 1 12.12 6.03 -8.15
C VAL A 1 11.62 5.66 -6.76
N ILE A 2 10.37 5.95 -6.38
CA ILE A 2 9.87 5.70 -5.01
C ILE A 2 10.05 4.22 -4.59
N LEU A 3 9.70 3.26 -5.44
CA LEU A 3 9.91 1.83 -5.16
C LEU A 3 11.39 1.48 -4.88
N ALA A 4 12.34 2.10 -5.58
CA ALA A 4 13.76 1.89 -5.32
C ALA A 4 14.18 2.51 -3.98
N LEU A 5 13.64 3.67 -3.62
CA LEU A 5 13.87 4.30 -2.30
C LEU A 5 13.32 3.44 -1.16
N ILE A 6 12.17 2.78 -1.35
CA ILE A 6 11.64 1.80 -0.38
C ILE A 6 12.65 0.66 -0.17
N GLY A 7 13.18 0.09 -1.27
CA GLY A 7 14.20 -0.97 -1.17
C GLY A 7 15.49 -0.53 -0.47
N ILE A 8 15.98 0.67 -0.80
CA ILE A 8 17.17 1.25 -0.15
C ILE A 8 16.92 1.51 1.34
N GLY A 9 15.79 2.14 1.68
CA GLY A 9 15.41 2.41 3.07
C GLY A 9 15.32 1.13 3.90
N SER A 10 14.67 0.11 3.36
CA SER A 10 14.56 -1.21 3.97
C SER A 10 15.92 -1.86 4.20
N PHE A 11 16.79 -1.86 3.19
CA PHE A 11 18.14 -2.37 3.33
C PHE A 11 18.93 -1.64 4.43
N LEU A 12 18.86 -0.31 4.47
CA LEU A 12 19.53 0.51 5.48
C LEU A 12 19.03 0.18 6.90
N PHE A 13 17.72 0.07 7.08
CA PHE A 13 17.15 -0.25 8.38
C PHE A 13 17.58 -1.63 8.88
N HIS A 14 17.53 -2.64 8.02
CA HIS A 14 17.93 -4.00 8.39
C HIS A 14 19.44 -4.20 8.52
N THR A 15 20.26 -3.25 8.07
CA THR A 15 21.72 -3.26 8.26
C THR A 15 22.14 -2.49 9.51
N PHE A 16 21.55 -1.32 9.76
CA PHE A 16 22.03 -0.39 10.80
C PHE A 16 21.15 -0.32 12.06
N ALA A 17 19.87 -0.69 11.96
CA ALA A 17 18.89 -0.69 13.05
C ALA A 17 18.81 0.65 13.84
N GLN A 18 19.04 1.78 13.17
CA GLN A 18 18.99 3.12 13.76
C GLN A 18 17.62 3.79 13.53
N THR A 19 17.25 4.74 14.37
CA THR A 19 16.00 5.50 14.25
C THR A 19 15.86 6.20 12.90
N TRP A 20 16.94 6.83 12.40
CA TRP A 20 16.94 7.49 11.09
C TRP A 20 16.73 6.48 9.94
N ALA A 21 17.26 5.26 10.08
CA ALA A 21 17.11 4.21 9.08
C ALA A 21 15.67 3.65 9.09
N GLY A 22 15.04 3.59 10.28
CA GLY A 22 13.62 3.26 10.41
C GLY A 22 12.71 4.28 9.70
N PHE A 23 13.02 5.58 9.81
CA PHE A 23 12.32 6.60 9.02
C PHE A 23 12.55 6.41 7.52
N ALA A 24 13.78 6.08 7.11
CA ALA A 24 14.10 5.82 5.71
C ALA A 24 13.37 4.59 5.13
N ASP A 25 13.04 3.58 5.95
CA ASP A 25 12.25 2.41 5.55
C ASP A 25 10.76 2.75 5.37
N VAL A 26 10.18 3.51 6.31
CA VAL A 26 8.72 3.72 6.36
C VAL A 26 8.23 4.92 5.55
N LEU A 27 8.97 6.05 5.53
CA LEU A 27 8.52 7.28 4.86
C LEU A 27 8.33 7.12 3.34
N PRO A 28 9.21 6.41 2.60
CA PRO A 28 9.00 6.16 1.18
C PRO A 28 7.76 5.30 0.88
N ILE A 29 7.37 4.41 1.80
CA ILE A 29 6.13 3.63 1.68
C ILE A 29 4.92 4.55 1.81
N LEU A 30 4.92 5.44 2.81
CA LEU A 30 3.86 6.45 2.96
C LEU A 30 3.79 7.33 1.71
N LEU A 31 4.93 7.81 1.22
CA LEU A 31 4.98 8.62 -0.01
C LEU A 31 4.38 7.87 -1.20
N PHE A 32 4.69 6.57 -1.37
CA PHE A 32 4.08 5.75 -2.40
C PHE A 32 2.56 5.71 -2.28
N ILE A 33 2.03 5.48 -1.07
CA ILE A 33 0.59 5.47 -0.80
C ILE A 33 -0.05 6.80 -1.20
N LEU A 34 0.50 7.93 -0.74
CA LEU A 34 -0.05 9.26 -1.03
C LEU A 34 -0.01 9.58 -2.53
N VAL A 35 1.11 9.26 -3.21
CA VAL A 35 1.22 9.42 -4.66
C VAL A 35 0.22 8.53 -5.39
N TYR A 36 0.05 7.28 -4.96
CA TYR A 36 -0.89 6.35 -5.58
C TYR A 36 -2.33 6.82 -5.40
N ILE A 37 -2.70 7.31 -4.22
CA ILE A 37 -4.01 7.93 -3.97
C ILE A 37 -4.23 9.07 -4.96
N TYR A 38 -3.29 10.01 -5.05
CA TYR A 38 -3.39 11.15 -5.95
C TYR A 38 -3.65 10.72 -7.40
N VAL A 39 -2.80 9.85 -7.95
CA VAL A 39 -2.92 9.44 -9.37
C VAL A 39 -4.14 8.55 -9.60
N ALA A 40 -4.53 7.71 -8.65
CA ALA A 40 -5.73 6.90 -8.75
C ALA A 40 -6.99 7.79 -8.73
N THR A 41 -7.09 8.76 -7.82
CA THR A 41 -8.21 9.71 -7.78
C THR A 41 -8.29 10.51 -9.09
N ARG A 42 -7.16 11.04 -9.54
CA ARG A 42 -7.10 11.85 -10.76
C ARG A 42 -7.47 11.03 -12.01
N ASP A 43 -6.79 9.91 -12.23
CA ASP A 43 -6.77 9.26 -13.54
C ASP A 43 -7.76 8.09 -13.66
N TYR A 44 -8.16 7.45 -12.56
CA TYR A 44 -9.23 6.44 -12.59
C TYR A 44 -10.61 7.08 -12.51
N PHE A 45 -10.78 8.10 -11.64
CA PHE A 45 -12.07 8.78 -11.49
C PHE A 45 -12.22 10.01 -12.39
N GLY A 46 -11.17 10.43 -13.09
CA GLY A 46 -11.19 11.64 -13.92
C GLY A 46 -11.33 12.93 -13.10
N ALA A 47 -10.92 12.90 -11.82
CA ALA A 47 -11.07 14.01 -10.91
C ALA A 47 -10.11 15.17 -11.20
N SER A 48 -10.46 16.37 -10.72
CA SER A 48 -9.58 17.53 -10.82
C SER A 48 -8.36 17.40 -9.88
N ARG A 49 -7.37 18.28 -10.04
CA ARG A 49 -6.15 18.26 -9.20
C ARG A 49 -6.47 18.56 -7.74
N GLU A 50 -7.42 19.46 -7.51
CA GLU A 50 -7.88 19.89 -6.20
C GLU A 50 -8.55 18.72 -5.45
N VAL A 51 -9.46 18.02 -6.12
CA VAL A 51 -10.12 16.82 -5.55
C VAL A 51 -9.10 15.73 -5.25
N SER A 52 -8.10 15.56 -6.11
CA SER A 52 -7.04 14.56 -5.91
C SER A 52 -6.17 14.88 -4.68
N TRP A 53 -5.84 16.16 -4.46
CA TRP A 53 -5.15 16.59 -3.23
C TRP A 53 -6.02 16.47 -1.99
N LEU A 54 -7.32 16.78 -2.09
CA LEU A 54 -8.26 16.57 -0.99
C LEU A 54 -8.34 15.08 -0.60
N ALA A 55 -8.28 14.16 -1.57
CA ALA A 55 -8.22 12.73 -1.28
C ALA A 55 -6.93 12.33 -0.54
N VAL A 56 -5.78 12.90 -0.93
CA VAL A 56 -4.50 12.69 -0.24
C VAL A 56 -4.56 13.20 1.20
N ILE A 57 -5.07 14.41 1.42
CA ILE A 57 -5.22 14.98 2.78
C ILE A 57 -6.25 14.17 3.57
N GLY A 58 -7.35 13.76 2.94
CA GLY A 58 -8.42 12.95 3.54
C GLY A 58 -7.98 11.56 3.97
N PHE A 59 -6.86 11.04 3.46
CA PHE A 59 -6.30 9.76 3.89
C PHE A 59 -5.92 9.75 5.37
N PHE A 60 -5.39 10.85 5.90
CA PHE A 60 -4.97 10.93 7.32
C PHE A 60 -6.14 10.82 8.31
N PRO A 61 -7.21 11.63 8.22
CA PRO A 61 -8.37 11.45 9.08
C PRO A 61 -9.07 10.11 8.83
N PHE A 62 -9.11 9.62 7.58
CA PHE A 62 -9.61 8.27 7.30
C PHE A 62 -8.81 7.20 8.06
N ALA A 63 -7.49 7.23 8.00
CA ALA A 63 -6.62 6.30 8.72
C ALA A 63 -6.80 6.39 10.24
N ALA A 64 -6.96 7.61 10.78
CA ALA A 64 -7.24 7.83 12.20
C ALA A 64 -8.58 7.22 12.62
N VAL A 65 -9.64 7.40 11.82
CA VAL A 65 -10.97 6.81 12.08
C VAL A 65 -10.92 5.29 12.05
N ILE A 66 -10.25 4.70 11.05
CA ILE A 66 -10.07 3.24 10.99
C ILE A 66 -9.35 2.73 12.25
N GLY A 67 -8.30 3.44 12.70
CA GLY A 67 -7.59 3.08 13.92
C GLY A 67 -8.45 3.19 15.19
N TRP A 68 -9.38 4.13 15.24
CA TRP A 68 -10.31 4.28 16.36
C TRP A 68 -11.40 3.19 16.38
N LEU A 69 -11.83 2.70 15.21
CA LEU A 69 -12.93 1.74 15.09
C LEU A 69 -12.55 0.28 15.42
N ILE A 70 -11.27 -0.05 15.53
CA ILE A 70 -10.82 -1.44 15.70
C ILE A 70 -10.41 -1.66 17.17
N PRO A 71 -11.23 -2.34 17.98
CA PRO A 71 -11.06 -2.41 19.44
C PRO A 71 -9.80 -3.16 19.90
N ASP A 72 -9.30 -4.10 19.09
CA ASP A 72 -8.12 -4.93 19.36
C ASP A 72 -6.87 -4.45 18.60
N TRP A 73 -6.73 -3.14 18.42
CA TRP A 73 -5.69 -2.51 17.60
C TRP A 73 -4.26 -2.84 18.04
N GLU A 74 -4.06 -3.18 19.32
CA GLU A 74 -2.76 -3.53 19.89
C GLU A 74 -2.26 -4.90 19.44
N TYR A 75 -3.15 -5.89 19.22
CA TYR A 75 -2.78 -7.23 18.76
C TYR A 75 -2.18 -7.26 17.36
N LEU A 76 -2.39 -6.20 16.58
CA LEU A 76 -1.81 -6.05 15.25
C LEU A 76 -0.36 -5.55 15.28
N GLY A 77 0.18 -5.18 16.45
CA GLY A 77 1.55 -4.74 16.63
C GLY A 77 1.93 -3.64 15.63
N SER A 78 3.07 -3.80 14.95
CA SER A 78 3.51 -2.84 13.93
C SER A 78 2.70 -2.90 12.61
N THR A 79 1.93 -3.96 12.38
CA THR A 79 1.09 -4.14 11.16
C THR A 79 -0.11 -3.19 11.14
N ARG A 80 -0.55 -2.70 12.31
CA ARG A 80 -1.71 -1.81 12.46
C ARG A 80 -1.67 -0.57 11.55
N GLY A 81 -0.49 0.00 11.34
CA GLY A 81 -0.31 1.21 10.50
C GLY A 81 -0.68 0.99 9.03
N TYR A 82 -0.71 -0.25 8.55
CA TYR A 82 -1.02 -0.59 7.17
C TYR A 82 -2.49 -0.90 6.93
N VAL A 83 -3.29 -1.16 7.97
CA VAL A 83 -4.70 -1.60 7.89
C VAL A 83 -5.61 -0.65 7.10
N PRO A 84 -5.49 0.69 7.19
CA PRO A 84 -6.33 1.57 6.40
C PRO A 84 -6.14 1.41 4.87
N VAL A 85 -4.94 0.98 4.44
CA VAL A 85 -4.58 0.90 3.02
C VAL A 85 -5.42 -0.13 2.24
N PRO A 86 -5.51 -1.42 2.62
CA PRO A 86 -6.35 -2.38 1.89
C PRO A 86 -7.82 -1.98 1.89
N ILE A 87 -8.33 -1.37 2.97
CA ILE A 87 -9.71 -0.89 3.04
C ILE A 87 -9.94 0.20 1.97
N LEU A 88 -9.05 1.19 1.88
CA LEU A 88 -9.16 2.24 0.87
C LEU A 88 -9.07 1.69 -0.55
N ILE A 89 -8.16 0.73 -0.79
CA ILE A 89 -8.03 0.09 -2.10
C ILE A 89 -9.32 -0.67 -2.47
N LEU A 90 -9.95 -1.37 -1.52
CA LEU A 90 -11.23 -2.05 -1.75
C LEU A 90 -12.38 -1.06 -2.03
N ILE A 91 -12.42 0.08 -1.33
CA ILE A 91 -13.38 1.15 -1.64
C ILE A 91 -13.19 1.62 -3.09
N TYR A 92 -11.94 1.88 -3.51
CA TYR A 92 -11.66 2.30 -4.88
C TYR A 92 -12.05 1.23 -5.90
N ALA A 93 -11.71 -0.04 -5.63
CA ALA A 93 -12.09 -1.17 -6.48
C ALA A 93 -13.62 -1.27 -6.63
N TYR A 94 -14.37 -1.17 -5.53
CA TYR A 94 -15.82 -1.23 -5.52
C TYR A 94 -16.46 -0.08 -6.31
N LEU A 95 -15.97 1.15 -6.12
CA LEU A 95 -16.49 2.32 -6.84
C LEU A 95 -16.17 2.28 -8.34
N LEU A 96 -15.05 1.68 -8.72
CA LEU A 96 -14.60 1.57 -10.11
C LEU A 96 -15.14 0.33 -10.83
N GLN A 97 -15.68 -0.68 -10.13
CA GLN A 97 -16.01 -2.00 -10.69
C GLN A 97 -16.90 -1.97 -11.94
N ARG A 98 -17.78 -0.96 -12.07
CA ARG A 98 -18.67 -0.81 -13.23
C ARG A 98 -18.03 -0.05 -14.39
N LYS A 99 -17.16 0.92 -14.09
CA LYS A 99 -16.56 1.82 -15.10
C LYS A 99 -15.21 1.32 -15.62
N LEU A 100 -14.40 0.75 -14.73
CA LEU A 100 -13.05 0.25 -15.00
C LEU A 100 -12.88 -1.14 -14.35
N PRO A 101 -13.58 -2.18 -14.86
CA PRO A 101 -13.56 -3.52 -14.25
C PRO A 101 -12.17 -4.15 -14.17
N ASP A 102 -11.31 -3.90 -15.17
CA ASP A 102 -9.93 -4.40 -15.16
C ASP A 102 -9.07 -3.74 -14.07
N VAL A 103 -9.26 -2.43 -13.84
CA VAL A 103 -8.60 -1.71 -12.75
C VAL A 103 -9.11 -2.23 -11.41
N ALA A 104 -10.43 -2.35 -11.25
CA ALA A 104 -11.02 -2.88 -10.02
C ALA A 104 -10.49 -4.28 -9.68
N ARG A 105 -10.45 -5.19 -10.67
CA ARG A 105 -9.86 -6.54 -10.50
C ARG A 105 -8.38 -6.46 -10.12
N GLY A 106 -7.61 -5.59 -10.78
CA GLY A 106 -6.21 -5.35 -10.46
C GLY A 106 -6.01 -4.87 -9.02
N LEU A 107 -6.82 -3.92 -8.57
CA LEU A 107 -6.80 -3.41 -7.19
C LEU A 107 -7.16 -4.52 -6.18
N THR A 108 -8.18 -5.33 -6.45
CA THR A 108 -8.57 -6.46 -5.57
C THR A 108 -7.47 -7.52 -5.47
N ILE A 109 -6.78 -7.85 -6.58
CA ILE A 109 -5.61 -8.74 -6.55
C ILE A 109 -4.50 -8.12 -5.68
N GLY A 110 -4.25 -6.81 -5.84
CA GLY A 110 -3.27 -6.08 -5.03
C GLY A 110 -3.58 -6.15 -3.53
N VAL A 111 -4.86 -6.06 -3.15
CA VAL A 111 -5.32 -6.26 -1.76
C VAL A 111 -5.02 -7.67 -1.28
N GLY A 112 -5.26 -8.71 -2.08
CA GLY A 112 -4.93 -10.09 -1.72
C GLY A 112 -3.45 -10.27 -1.41
N ILE A 113 -2.57 -9.71 -2.25
CA ILE A 113 -1.11 -9.75 -2.02
C ILE A 113 -0.74 -8.95 -0.76
N LEU A 114 -1.34 -7.76 -0.57
CA LEU A 114 -1.09 -6.92 0.61
C LEU A 114 -1.52 -7.62 1.91
N LEU A 115 -2.69 -8.27 1.92
CA LEU A 115 -3.17 -9.00 3.09
C LEU A 115 -2.29 -10.20 3.42
N ALA A 116 -1.84 -10.95 2.40
CA ALA A 116 -0.85 -12.01 2.60
C ALA A 116 0.47 -11.48 3.16
N SER A 117 0.95 -10.34 2.63
CA SER A 117 2.12 -9.64 3.15
C SER A 117 1.91 -9.28 4.63
N MET A 118 0.84 -8.56 4.95
CA MET A 118 0.49 -8.15 6.32
C MET A 118 0.37 -9.35 7.27
N GLY A 119 -0.18 -10.46 6.81
CA GLY A 119 -0.24 -11.72 7.56
C GLY A 119 1.15 -12.23 7.92
N ALA A 120 2.08 -12.24 6.96
CA ALA A 120 3.48 -12.63 7.23
C ALA A 120 4.18 -11.69 8.22
N ARG A 121 3.88 -10.38 8.20
CA ARG A 121 4.42 -9.44 9.19
C ARG A 121 3.83 -9.64 10.58
N TRP A 122 2.51 -9.84 10.65
CA TRP A 122 1.81 -10.05 11.91
C TRP A 122 2.21 -11.37 12.57
N ALA A 123 2.37 -12.44 11.79
CA ALA A 123 2.79 -13.74 12.28
C ALA A 123 4.28 -13.80 12.68
N ASP A 124 5.10 -12.81 12.30
CA ASP A 124 6.54 -12.85 12.53
C ASP A 124 6.90 -12.95 14.01
N GLU A 125 6.36 -12.05 14.84
CA GLU A 125 6.63 -12.01 16.28
C GLU A 125 6.28 -13.33 17.00
N PRO A 126 5.07 -13.91 16.86
CA PRO A 126 4.76 -15.18 17.52
C PRO A 126 5.53 -16.38 16.94
N LEU A 127 5.88 -16.37 15.65
CA LEU A 127 6.60 -17.48 15.01
C LEU A 127 8.12 -17.41 15.18
N CYS A 128 8.68 -16.23 15.49
CA CYS A 128 10.12 -16.02 15.65
C CYS A 128 10.72 -16.92 16.76
N HIS A 129 9.92 -17.23 17.79
CA HIS A 129 10.31 -18.16 18.85
C HIS A 129 10.49 -19.62 18.37
N MET A 130 9.86 -20.00 17.25
CA MET A 130 9.92 -21.36 16.71
C MET A 130 10.95 -21.52 15.58
N HIS A 131 11.17 -20.48 14.78
CA HIS A 131 12.18 -20.48 13.72
C HIS A 131 12.94 -19.14 13.71
N PRO A 132 14.29 -19.14 13.84
CA PRO A 132 15.09 -17.91 13.93
C PRO A 132 15.01 -16.94 12.74
N MET A 133 14.51 -17.39 11.58
CA MET A 133 14.34 -16.53 10.41
C MET A 133 13.00 -15.78 10.42
N GLY A 134 12.03 -16.23 11.23
CA GLY A 134 10.67 -15.68 11.26
C GLY A 134 9.99 -15.72 9.89
N THR A 135 9.07 -14.78 9.68
CA THR A 135 8.33 -14.56 8.43
C THR A 135 8.48 -13.13 7.89
N HIS A 136 9.24 -12.27 8.55
CA HIS A 136 9.43 -10.87 8.15
C HIS A 136 10.03 -10.70 6.75
N PHE A 137 10.91 -11.60 6.32
CA PHE A 137 11.44 -11.57 4.95
C PHE A 137 10.34 -11.76 3.89
N LEU A 138 9.30 -12.57 4.19
CA LEU A 138 8.15 -12.77 3.30
C LEU A 138 7.31 -11.49 3.20
N TRP A 139 7.19 -10.72 4.28
CA TRP A 139 6.60 -9.38 4.22
C TRP A 139 7.32 -8.51 3.19
N HIS A 140 8.66 -8.46 3.18
CA HIS A 140 9.39 -7.64 2.21
C HIS A 140 9.19 -8.10 0.76
N ILE A 141 9.25 -9.41 0.52
CA ILE A 141 9.05 -9.97 -0.84
C ILE A 141 7.62 -9.69 -1.33
N LEU A 142 6.61 -10.02 -0.53
CA LEU A 142 5.20 -9.82 -0.90
C LEU A 142 4.87 -8.33 -1.03
N ASN A 143 5.41 -7.47 -0.19
CA ASN A 143 5.22 -6.03 -0.31
C ASN A 143 5.90 -5.48 -1.58
N ALA A 144 7.08 -5.95 -1.95
CA ALA A 144 7.72 -5.57 -3.21
C ALA A 144 6.88 -6.00 -4.43
N VAL A 145 6.36 -7.23 -4.41
CA VAL A 145 5.44 -7.74 -5.45
C VAL A 145 4.16 -6.91 -5.50
N MET A 146 3.56 -6.61 -4.35
CA MET A 146 2.36 -5.76 -4.24
C MET A 146 2.61 -4.39 -4.87
N LEU A 147 3.70 -3.70 -4.49
CA LEU A 147 3.99 -2.35 -4.98
C LEU A 147 4.22 -2.35 -6.49
N ALA A 148 4.97 -3.34 -7.00
CA ALA A 148 5.16 -3.54 -8.44
C ALA A 148 3.84 -3.81 -9.16
N TRP A 149 2.96 -4.63 -8.56
CA TRP A 149 1.65 -4.93 -9.10
C TRP A 149 0.77 -3.68 -9.19
N MET A 150 0.73 -2.84 -8.15
CA MET A 150 -0.05 -1.60 -8.16
C MET A 150 0.46 -0.63 -9.24
N ILE A 151 1.78 -0.52 -9.41
CA ILE A 151 2.38 0.25 -10.51
C ILE A 151 1.91 -0.30 -11.87
N GLU A 152 1.89 -1.61 -12.03
CA GLU A 152 1.48 -2.27 -13.27
C GLU A 152 0.00 -2.06 -13.58
N VAL A 153 -0.89 -2.11 -12.58
CA VAL A 153 -2.32 -1.79 -12.73
C VAL A 153 -2.49 -0.37 -13.27
N TYR A 154 -1.80 0.60 -12.66
CA TYR A 154 -1.84 1.99 -13.11
C TYR A 154 -1.25 2.16 -14.52
N ARG A 155 -0.10 1.55 -14.80
CA ARG A 155 0.56 1.61 -16.11
C ARG A 155 -0.35 1.09 -17.22
N ARG A 156 -1.02 -0.06 -17.00
CA ARG A 156 -1.95 -0.66 -17.97
C ARG A 156 -3.11 0.27 -18.29
N HIS A 157 -3.73 0.86 -17.27
CA HIS A 157 -4.82 1.84 -17.45
C HIS A 157 -4.38 3.03 -18.30
N MET A 158 -3.23 3.63 -17.97
CA MET A 158 -2.72 4.80 -18.70
C MET A 158 -2.38 4.48 -20.16
N LEU A 159 -1.87 3.28 -20.45
CA LEU A 159 -1.60 2.85 -21.81
C LEU A 159 -2.87 2.56 -22.61
N ALA A 160 -3.88 1.96 -21.99
CA ALA A 160 -5.18 1.73 -22.62
C ALA A 160 -5.85 3.06 -23.01
N GLY A 161 -5.84 4.05 -22.10
CA GLY A 161 -6.40 5.38 -22.37
C GLY A 161 -5.65 6.16 -23.47
N ARG A 162 -4.34 5.96 -23.63
CA ARG A 162 -3.57 6.55 -24.75
C ARG A 162 -3.91 5.94 -26.10
N ARG A 163 -4.17 4.62 -26.15
CA ARG A 163 -4.58 3.93 -27.38
C ARG A 163 -5.95 4.38 -27.85
N ALA A 164 -6.89 4.59 -26.93
CA ALA A 164 -8.24 5.05 -27.27
C ALA A 164 -8.30 6.51 -27.82
N LYS A 165 -7.23 7.30 -27.62
CA LYS A 165 -7.12 8.69 -28.11
C LYS A 165 -6.38 8.83 -29.44
N ARG A 166 -5.79 7.76 -29.95
CA ARG A 166 -5.13 7.71 -31.26
C ARG A 166 -6.09 7.15 -32.29
#